data_AF-A0A970J5N7-F1
#
_entry.id   AF-A0A970J5N7-F1
#
_cell.length_a   1.000
_cell.length_b   1.000
_cell.length_c   1.000
_cell.angle_alpha   90.00
_cell.angle_beta   90.00
_cell.angle_gamma   90.00
#
_symmetry.space_group_name_H-M   'P 1'
#
loop_
_entity.id
_entity.type
_entity.pdbx_description
1 polymer ?
#
loop_
_entity_poly.entity_id
_entity_poly.type
_entity_poly.pdbx_seq_one_letter_code
_entity_poly.pdbx_strand_id
1 'polypeptide(L)'
;GDKIMNSPNNIDYTITINGLDLGDPELNARSIALGYPGVDARFITRAYELTNRDARYGQNVSVGEIVAEEGMGPVLTEKRDNLLVQAVVAKPEEFDSVWDRGFQDYLRSGGQAIIDERAAKYDKFYGDN
;
A
#
# COMPACT_ATOMS: atom_id res chain seq x y z
N GLY A 1 -19.30 12.26 -21.10
CA GLY A 1 -20.63 11.79 -20.69
C GLY A 1 -21.01 12.51 -19.41
N ASP A 2 -22.30 12.71 -19.16
CA ASP A 2 -22.83 13.60 -18.10
C ASP A 2 -22.50 13.18 -16.65
N LYS A 3 -21.66 12.14 -16.49
CA LYS A 3 -21.11 11.65 -15.23
C LYS A 3 -19.59 11.40 -15.27
N ILE A 4 -18.90 11.89 -16.30
CA ILE A 4 -17.44 11.83 -16.36
C ILE A 4 -16.89 12.95 -15.48
N MET A 5 -16.43 12.62 -14.28
CA MET A 5 -15.52 13.49 -13.54
C MET A 5 -14.12 13.31 -14.14
N ASN A 6 -13.65 14.28 -14.92
CA ASN A 6 -12.24 14.63 -14.83
C ASN A 6 -12.00 15.09 -13.38
N SER A 7 -10.86 14.77 -12.76
CA SER A 7 -10.54 15.30 -11.43
C SER A 7 -10.81 16.81 -11.45
N PRO A 8 -11.78 17.35 -10.69
CA PRO A 8 -12.03 18.80 -10.69
C PRO A 8 -10.80 19.56 -10.17
N ASN A 9 -9.89 18.84 -9.51
CA ASN A 9 -8.56 19.32 -9.17
C ASN A 9 -7.58 19.14 -10.35
N ASN A 10 -7.92 19.42 -11.61
CA ASN A 10 -6.95 19.34 -12.72
C ASN A 10 -6.21 20.67 -12.92
N ILE A 11 -5.55 21.10 -11.86
CA ILE A 11 -4.85 22.37 -11.67
C ILE A 11 -3.40 22.08 -11.31
N ASP A 12 -2.50 23.01 -11.62
CA ASP A 12 -1.04 22.82 -11.53
C ASP A 12 -0.54 22.32 -10.16
N TYR A 13 -1.31 22.53 -9.08
CA TYR A 13 -0.99 22.04 -7.74
C TYR A 13 -1.31 20.56 -7.48
N THR A 14 -2.15 19.92 -8.28
CA THR A 14 -2.50 18.50 -8.07
C THR A 14 -1.32 17.56 -8.26
N ILE A 15 -0.34 17.95 -9.08
CA ILE A 15 0.93 17.22 -9.19
C ILE A 15 1.67 17.20 -7.85
N THR A 16 1.58 18.28 -7.06
CA THR A 16 2.35 18.43 -5.81
C THR A 16 1.66 17.82 -4.58
N ILE A 17 0.33 17.91 -4.49
CA ILE A 17 -0.40 17.54 -3.25
C ILE A 17 -1.49 16.49 -3.48
N ASN A 18 -1.75 16.10 -4.74
CA ASN A 18 -2.83 15.18 -5.13
C ASN A 18 -4.16 15.50 -4.42
N GLY A 19 -4.56 16.77 -4.42
CA GLY A 19 -5.65 17.28 -3.61
C GLY A 19 -5.91 18.77 -3.82
N LEU A 20 -6.80 19.32 -2.99
CA LEU A 20 -7.14 20.73 -2.94
C LEU A 20 -6.58 21.32 -1.64
N ASP A 21 -5.75 22.36 -1.76
CA ASP A 21 -5.33 23.18 -0.63
C ASP A 21 -5.33 24.66 -1.00
N LEU A 22 -6.26 25.40 -0.40
CA LEU A 22 -6.45 26.85 -0.54
C LEU A 22 -5.69 27.64 0.55
N GLY A 23 -4.90 26.96 1.39
CA GLY A 23 -4.19 27.55 2.53
C GLY A 23 -5.09 27.93 3.71
N ASP A 24 -6.39 27.61 3.61
CA ASP A 24 -7.40 27.87 4.63
C ASP A 24 -8.29 26.61 4.80
N PRO A 25 -8.29 25.97 6.00
CA PRO A 25 -9.08 24.77 6.26
C PRO A 25 -10.59 24.94 6.05
N GLU A 26 -11.15 26.13 6.33
CA GLU A 26 -12.57 26.41 6.15
C GLU A 26 -12.92 26.55 4.67
N LEU A 27 -12.06 27.20 3.88
CA LEU A 27 -12.23 27.27 2.43
C LEU A 27 -12.07 25.90 1.76
N ASN A 28 -11.12 25.09 2.23
CA ASN A 28 -10.94 23.71 1.76
C ASN A 28 -12.22 22.88 2.00
N ALA A 29 -12.74 22.89 3.23
CA ALA A 29 -13.97 22.16 3.56
C ALA A 29 -15.19 22.63 2.76
N ARG A 30 -15.35 23.95 2.56
CA ARG A 30 -16.44 24.52 1.75
C ARG A 30 -16.34 24.17 0.28
N SER A 31 -15.14 24.24 -0.28
CA SER A 31 -14.90 23.91 -1.68
C SER A 31 -15.17 22.44 -1.98
N ILE A 32 -14.78 21.54 -1.07
CA ILE A 32 -15.15 20.11 -1.15
C ILE A 32 -16.66 19.91 -0.98
N ALA A 33 -17.30 20.60 -0.01
CA ALA A 33 -18.73 20.45 0.24
C ALA A 33 -19.63 20.89 -0.91
N LEU A 34 -19.21 21.87 -1.71
CA LEU A 34 -19.92 22.37 -2.88
C LEU A 34 -19.49 21.69 -4.19
N GLY A 35 -18.48 20.84 -4.15
CA GLY A 35 -17.91 20.17 -5.32
C GLY A 35 -18.70 18.98 -5.87
N TYR A 36 -19.83 18.60 -5.23
CA TYR A 36 -20.66 17.46 -5.61
C TYR A 36 -22.05 17.90 -6.11
N PRO A 37 -22.22 18.12 -7.44
CA PRO A 37 -23.49 18.54 -8.01
C PRO A 37 -24.64 17.59 -7.65
N GLY A 38 -25.77 18.15 -7.22
CA GLY A 38 -26.96 17.39 -6.85
C GLY A 38 -26.92 16.73 -5.46
N VAL A 39 -25.86 16.96 -4.68
CA VAL A 39 -25.75 16.51 -3.28
C VAL A 39 -25.79 17.73 -2.35
N ASP A 40 -26.62 17.67 -1.30
CA ASP A 40 -26.65 18.71 -0.27
C ASP A 40 -25.31 18.75 0.47
N ALA A 41 -24.72 19.94 0.55
CA ALA A 41 -23.41 20.18 1.15
C ALA A 41 -23.26 19.62 2.58
N ARG A 42 -24.36 19.55 3.35
CA ARG A 42 -24.34 19.00 4.71
C ARG A 42 -23.88 17.55 4.76
N PHE A 43 -24.21 16.74 3.75
CA PHE A 43 -23.75 15.34 3.69
C PHE A 43 -22.25 15.26 3.42
N ILE A 44 -21.72 16.15 2.59
CA ILE A 44 -20.29 16.18 2.26
C ILE A 44 -19.46 16.72 3.42
N THR A 45 -19.91 17.78 4.11
CA THR A 45 -19.25 18.28 5.32
C THR A 45 -19.16 17.18 6.39
N ARG A 46 -20.27 16.47 6.62
CA ARG A 46 -20.28 15.37 7.60
C ARG A 46 -19.36 14.21 7.19
N ALA A 47 -19.33 13.87 5.91
CA ALA A 47 -18.43 12.84 5.40
C ALA A 47 -16.96 13.25 5.58
N TYR A 48 -16.61 14.50 5.25
CA TYR A 48 -15.24 15.03 5.39
C TYR A 48 -14.74 15.02 6.84
N GLU A 49 -15.59 15.37 7.80
CA GLU A 49 -15.26 15.24 9.23
C GLU A 49 -15.02 13.78 9.63
N LEU A 50 -15.91 12.88 9.21
CA LEU A 50 -15.84 11.46 9.58
C LEU A 50 -14.60 10.78 8.97
N THR A 51 -14.24 11.10 7.74
CA THR A 51 -13.05 10.53 7.08
C THR A 51 -11.74 10.97 7.74
N ASN A 52 -11.72 12.19 8.30
CA ASN A 52 -10.52 12.75 8.91
C ASN A 52 -10.38 12.44 10.41
N ARG A 53 -11.47 12.13 11.11
CA ARG A 53 -11.45 11.88 12.57
C ARG A 53 -10.60 10.67 12.97
N ASP A 54 -10.59 9.65 12.12
CA ASP A 54 -9.90 8.38 12.36
C ASP A 54 -8.83 8.10 11.29
N ALA A 55 -8.33 9.15 10.64
CA ALA A 55 -7.30 9.04 9.61
C ALA A 55 -6.03 8.44 10.21
N ARG A 56 -5.64 7.26 9.72
CA ARG A 56 -4.35 6.65 10.03
C ARG A 56 -3.36 7.09 8.97
N TYR A 57 -2.45 7.98 9.36
CA TYR A 57 -1.28 8.27 8.54
C TYR A 57 -0.34 7.08 8.66
N GLY A 58 -0.34 6.22 7.64
CA GLY A 58 0.65 5.15 7.54
C GLY A 58 2.03 5.77 7.46
N GLN A 59 2.97 5.31 8.29
CA GLN A 59 4.37 5.66 8.10
C GLN A 59 4.83 5.03 6.79
N ASN A 60 5.31 5.85 5.85
CA ASN A 60 6.01 5.33 4.70
C ASN A 60 7.36 4.78 5.18
N VAL A 61 7.43 3.47 5.37
CA VAL A 61 8.65 2.78 5.78
C VAL A 61 9.53 2.60 4.55
N SER A 62 10.64 3.33 4.52
CA SER A 62 11.64 3.21 3.46
C SER A 62 13.00 2.98 4.09
N VAL A 63 13.61 1.84 3.75
CA VAL A 63 14.90 1.41 4.28
C VAL A 63 16.02 1.51 3.24
N GLY A 64 15.74 2.20 2.12
CA GLY A 64 16.64 2.30 0.96
C GLY A 64 16.70 1.03 0.11
N GLU A 65 17.76 0.90 -0.68
CA GLU A 65 18.07 -0.26 -1.52
C GLU A 65 18.12 -1.55 -0.69
N ILE A 66 17.84 -2.72 -1.29
CA ILE A 66 18.06 -4.05 -0.70
C ILE A 66 18.94 -4.84 -1.67
N VAL A 67 20.22 -5.02 -1.32
CA VAL A 67 21.21 -5.59 -2.23
C VAL A 67 20.93 -7.07 -2.50
N ALA A 68 20.47 -7.82 -1.49
CA ALA A 68 20.12 -9.23 -1.62
C ALA A 68 18.94 -9.49 -2.58
N GLU A 69 18.16 -8.45 -2.92
CA GLU A 69 17.02 -8.55 -3.83
C GLU A 69 17.44 -8.43 -5.31
N GLU A 70 18.63 -7.88 -5.58
CA GLU A 70 19.12 -7.68 -6.94
C GLU A 70 19.22 -9.01 -7.71
N GLY A 71 18.57 -9.08 -8.87
CA GLY A 71 18.57 -10.28 -9.73
C GLY A 71 17.73 -11.46 -9.22
N MET A 72 17.14 -11.40 -8.03
CA MET A 72 16.37 -12.51 -7.44
C MET A 72 14.90 -12.55 -7.92
N GLY A 73 14.40 -11.48 -8.52
CA GLY A 73 12.99 -11.30 -8.89
C GLY A 73 12.38 -12.49 -9.63
N PRO A 74 12.91 -12.93 -10.79
CA PRO A 74 12.34 -14.06 -11.54
C PRO A 74 12.35 -15.38 -10.76
N VAL A 75 13.49 -15.73 -10.14
CA VAL A 75 13.68 -17.01 -9.44
C VAL A 75 12.74 -17.12 -8.24
N LEU A 76 12.64 -16.08 -7.43
CA LEU A 76 11.78 -16.07 -6.26
C LEU A 76 10.29 -16.02 -6.65
N THR A 77 9.94 -15.30 -7.73
CA THR A 77 8.56 -15.29 -8.26
C THR A 77 8.12 -16.69 -8.69
N GLU A 78 8.93 -17.38 -9.48
CA GLU A 78 8.61 -18.73 -9.95
C GLU A 78 8.47 -19.72 -8.78
N LYS A 79 9.38 -19.68 -7.81
CA LYS A 79 9.31 -20.54 -6.61
C LYS A 79 8.07 -20.27 -5.77
N ARG A 80 7.73 -18.99 -5.56
CA ARG A 80 6.49 -18.60 -4.86
C ARG A 80 5.26 -19.12 -5.59
N ASP A 81 5.19 -18.92 -6.90
CA ASP A 81 4.02 -19.31 -7.68
C ASP A 81 3.84 -20.84 -7.67
N ASN A 82 4.94 -21.59 -7.82
CA ASN A 82 4.92 -23.05 -7.70
C ASN A 82 4.50 -23.52 -6.29
N LEU A 83 5.02 -22.90 -5.23
CA LEU A 83 4.61 -23.17 -3.85
C LEU A 83 3.10 -22.96 -3.68
N LEU A 84 2.57 -21.80 -4.10
CA LEU A 84 1.17 -21.45 -3.93
C LEU A 84 0.26 -22.37 -4.73
N VAL A 85 0.61 -22.68 -5.98
CA VAL A 85 -0.14 -23.63 -6.81
C VAL A 85 -0.24 -24.99 -6.13
N GLN A 86 0.87 -25.53 -5.61
CA GLN A 86 0.87 -26.83 -4.93
C GLN A 86 0.09 -26.80 -3.61
N ALA A 87 0.25 -25.74 -2.81
CA ALA A 87 -0.40 -25.62 -1.52
C ALA A 87 -1.93 -25.51 -1.65
N VAL A 88 -2.43 -24.79 -2.67
CA VAL A 88 -3.87 -24.63 -2.91
C VAL A 88 -4.57 -25.94 -3.30
N VAL A 89 -3.87 -26.82 -4.04
CA VAL A 89 -4.44 -28.10 -4.49
C VAL A 89 -4.10 -29.28 -3.59
N ALA A 90 -3.29 -29.07 -2.55
CA ALA A 90 -2.94 -30.10 -1.58
C ALA A 90 -4.19 -30.57 -0.81
N LYS A 91 -4.20 -31.83 -0.40
CA LYS A 91 -5.21 -32.28 0.57
C LYS A 91 -4.99 -31.57 1.90
N PRO A 92 -6.04 -31.31 2.69
CA PRO A 92 -5.91 -30.63 3.98
C PRO A 92 -4.86 -31.28 4.89
N GLU A 93 -4.80 -32.61 4.94
CA GLU A 93 -3.84 -33.38 5.75
C GLU A 93 -2.38 -33.32 5.25
N GLU A 94 -2.15 -32.87 4.02
CA GLU A 94 -0.81 -32.77 3.40
C GLU A 94 -0.31 -31.32 3.31
N PHE A 95 -1.18 -30.33 3.57
CA PHE A 95 -0.91 -28.90 3.37
C PHE A 95 0.39 -28.44 4.03
N ASP A 96 0.55 -28.70 5.34
CA ASP A 96 1.72 -28.23 6.10
C ASP A 96 3.03 -28.75 5.47
N SER A 97 3.05 -30.03 5.07
CA SER A 97 4.23 -30.64 4.46
C SER A 97 4.57 -30.04 3.07
N VAL A 98 3.55 -29.64 2.30
CA VAL A 98 3.72 -29.01 0.99
C VAL A 98 4.20 -27.56 1.18
N TRP A 99 3.56 -26.84 2.11
CA TRP A 99 3.90 -25.47 2.44
C TRP A 99 5.34 -25.36 2.95
N ASP A 100 5.67 -26.12 4.00
CA ASP A 100 6.99 -26.05 4.64
C ASP A 100 8.10 -26.35 3.65
N ARG A 101 7.92 -27.38 2.81
CA ARG A 101 8.92 -27.74 1.79
C ARG A 101 9.11 -26.61 0.77
N GLY A 102 8.03 -26.08 0.21
CA GLY A 102 8.13 -25.04 -0.82
C GLY A 102 8.60 -23.70 -0.25
N PHE A 103 8.18 -23.35 0.97
CA PHE A 103 8.62 -22.12 1.63
C PHE A 103 10.09 -22.21 2.04
N GLN A 104 10.55 -23.34 2.55
CA GLN A 104 11.98 -23.58 2.80
C GLN A 104 12.81 -23.49 1.52
N ASP A 105 12.29 -23.97 0.38
CA ASP A 105 12.97 -23.81 -0.89
C ASP A 105 13.06 -22.34 -1.33
N TYR A 106 11.97 -21.57 -1.17
CA TYR A 106 11.96 -20.13 -1.41
C TYR A 106 13.00 -19.39 -0.53
N LEU A 107 13.01 -19.68 0.78
CA LEU A 107 13.94 -19.06 1.74
C LEU A 107 15.39 -19.33 1.37
N ARG A 108 15.74 -20.60 1.09
CA ARG A 108 17.11 -21.00 0.70
C ARG A 108 17.55 -20.41 -0.64
N SER A 109 16.60 -20.06 -1.51
CA SER A 109 16.89 -19.53 -2.85
C SER A 109 17.13 -18.02 -2.89
N GLY A 110 17.25 -17.37 -1.72
CA GLY A 110 17.52 -15.93 -1.59
C GLY A 110 16.47 -15.19 -0.76
N GLY A 111 15.30 -15.79 -0.51
CA GLY A 111 14.25 -15.17 0.30
C GLY A 111 14.71 -14.83 1.71
N GLN A 112 15.50 -15.70 2.35
CA GLN A 112 16.00 -15.46 3.71
C GLN A 112 16.96 -14.26 3.75
N ALA A 113 17.89 -14.17 2.80
CA ALA A 113 18.85 -13.06 2.75
C ALA A 113 18.15 -11.69 2.60
N ILE A 114 17.09 -11.63 1.79
CA ILE A 114 16.27 -10.42 1.62
C ILE A 114 15.55 -10.06 2.93
N ILE A 115 14.96 -11.05 3.61
CA ILE A 115 14.27 -10.85 4.89
C ILE A 115 15.26 -10.32 5.94
N ASP A 116 16.42 -10.94 6.06
CA ASP A 116 17.45 -10.56 7.03
C ASP A 116 17.98 -9.14 6.77
N GLU A 117 18.25 -8.79 5.51
CA GLU A 117 18.70 -7.45 5.15
C GLU A 117 17.62 -6.40 5.42
N ARG A 118 16.36 -6.69 5.07
CA ARG A 118 15.23 -5.80 5.36
C ARG A 118 15.04 -5.58 6.85
N ALA A 119 15.13 -6.64 7.66
CA ALA A 119 15.04 -6.55 9.12
C ALA A 119 16.19 -5.70 9.69
N ALA A 120 17.43 -5.97 9.29
CA ALA A 120 18.60 -5.21 9.74
C ALA A 120 18.52 -3.73 9.37
N LYS A 121 18.05 -3.40 8.16
CA LYS A 121 17.86 -1.99 7.77
C LYS A 121 16.67 -1.37 8.46
N TYR A 122 15.57 -2.09 8.65
CA TYR A 122 14.44 -1.60 9.41
C TYR A 122 14.87 -1.23 10.83
N ASP A 123 15.58 -2.11 11.53
CA ASP A 123 16.10 -1.84 12.87
C ASP A 123 17.06 -0.65 12.87
N LYS A 124 17.90 -0.52 11.84
CA LYS A 124 18.79 0.65 11.69
C LYS A 124 18.03 1.98 11.56
N PHE A 125 16.92 2.01 10.84
CA PHE A 125 16.15 3.23 10.59
C PHE A 125 15.06 3.50 11.64
N TYR A 126 14.55 2.45 12.29
CA TYR A 126 13.31 2.47 13.07
C TYR A 126 13.35 1.61 14.35
N GLY A 127 14.46 0.92 14.65
CA GLY A 127 14.56 -0.08 15.72
C GLY A 127 14.59 0.48 17.14
N ASP A 128 14.74 1.79 17.30
CA ASP A 128 14.62 2.48 18.59
C ASP A 128 13.55 3.58 18.49
N ASN A 129 12.30 3.23 18.87
CA ASN A 129 11.27 4.11 19.42
C ASN A 129 10.44 3.34 20.45
#